data_AF-K1ZH94-F1
#
_entry.id   AF-K1ZH94-F1
#
_cell.length_a   1.000
_cell.length_b   1.000
_cell.length_c   1.000
_cell.angle_alpha   90.00
_cell.angle_beta   90.00
_cell.angle_gamma   90.00
#
_symmetry.space_group_name_H-M   'P 1'
#
loop_
_entity.id
_entity.type
_entity.pdbx_description
1 polymer ?
#
loop_
_entity_poly.entity_id
_entity_poly.type
_entity_poly.pdbx_seq_one_letter_code
_entity_poly.pdbx_strand_id
1 'polypeptide(L)'
;MLSKSPSKQVEEKNSASDNTETKLQPETASFELRILSLNIACLPTIFGRQINKHTLRPNHRRAQEIADEIVQWNKKYLASESKEDKIPPLIICLQESFDQKAIDILRTHLTLYYPHQMINPGTGRINVGSGLSIFSTFPIIDSGFVPFKNNMLGEESLANKGVQWVDLNINDKQFVTVYNTHLHAGGALFPKWSKSYGGTTSKRRGEQMQMICDLSEEHKKISTKKIQGLTLQRIVEFVTGDVNVGIQDPRRQSSTSTGMSNNGFKERDIKYPGQYHLFHRFKCPTPDNFLEVKEAIPQQKGAKKQINPDLLKKAKDKNLFIGTSIASEVLKKSVAIPERSIIQGHEATGKVIDCLAYNAEQGANCSFRTEIIGDFQNSTDHFAVFGIFGLQSPKEKTNKQAANKHNKNNP
;
A
#
# COMPACT_ATOMS: atom_id res chain seq x y z
N MET A 1 -6.45 -5.05 23.36
CA MET A 1 -5.96 -4.12 24.42
C MET A 1 -5.33 -2.85 23.82
N LEU A 2 -5.98 -2.20 22.84
CA LEU A 2 -5.64 -0.85 22.35
C LEU A 2 -6.93 -0.16 21.89
N SER A 3 -7.74 0.31 22.84
CA SER A 3 -8.79 1.30 22.59
C SER A 3 -8.73 2.32 23.72
N LYS A 4 -7.65 3.12 23.75
CA LYS A 4 -7.70 4.37 24.51
C LYS A 4 -8.36 5.39 23.60
N SER A 5 -9.63 5.69 23.86
CA SER A 5 -10.23 6.93 23.39
C SER A 5 -9.40 8.09 23.94
N PRO A 6 -9.08 9.12 23.14
CA PRO A 6 -8.27 10.24 23.60
C PRO A 6 -9.03 11.00 24.71
N SER A 7 -8.49 10.99 25.92
CA SER A 7 -9.02 11.81 27.03
C SER A 7 -8.58 13.26 26.81
N LYS A 8 -9.48 14.11 26.30
CA LYS A 8 -9.28 15.56 26.37
C LYS A 8 -9.43 15.98 27.84
N GLN A 9 -8.37 16.56 28.42
CA GLN A 9 -8.48 17.29 29.68
C GLN A 9 -9.31 18.54 29.42
N VAL A 10 -10.46 18.66 30.09
CA VAL A 10 -11.30 19.86 30.08
C VAL A 10 -10.81 20.75 31.22
N GLU A 11 -10.22 21.90 30.89
CA GLU A 11 -9.94 22.94 31.88
C GLU A 11 -11.26 23.59 32.33
N GLU A 12 -11.60 23.44 33.60
CA GLU A 12 -12.72 24.15 34.25
C GLU A 12 -12.36 25.63 34.45
N LYS A 13 -12.90 26.51 33.60
CA LYS A 13 -13.00 27.94 33.88
C LYS A 13 -14.42 28.26 34.34
N ASN A 14 -14.55 28.56 35.64
CA ASN A 14 -15.78 29.06 36.25
C ASN A 14 -16.01 30.53 35.89
N SER A 15 -17.00 30.79 35.03
CA SER A 15 -17.64 32.12 34.91
C SER A 15 -19.12 31.94 34.60
N ALA A 16 -19.97 32.47 35.48
CA ALA A 16 -21.43 32.45 35.35
C ALA A 16 -21.90 33.48 34.31
N SER A 17 -22.64 33.04 33.28
CA SER A 17 -23.74 33.77 32.63
C SER A 17 -24.30 33.00 31.41
N ASP A 18 -25.63 33.13 31.24
CA ASP A 18 -26.49 32.73 30.12
C ASP A 18 -26.68 31.24 29.77
N ASN A 19 -27.77 30.69 30.32
CA ASN A 19 -28.40 29.41 29.96
C ASN A 19 -29.04 29.45 28.57
N THR A 20 -28.24 29.46 27.51
CA THR A 20 -28.65 28.85 26.24
C THR A 20 -28.11 27.42 26.23
N GLU A 21 -29.01 26.44 26.43
CA GLU A 21 -28.72 25.02 26.22
C GLU A 21 -28.32 24.80 24.75
N THR A 22 -27.04 25.05 24.48
CA THR A 22 -26.43 24.69 23.21
C THR A 22 -26.33 23.17 23.27
N LYS A 23 -27.31 22.49 22.65
CA LYS A 23 -27.25 21.03 22.45
C LYS A 23 -25.96 20.72 21.70
N LEU A 24 -24.92 20.36 22.46
CA LEU A 24 -23.67 19.81 21.96
C LEU A 24 -24.08 18.61 21.10
N GLN A 25 -24.00 18.79 19.78
CA GLN A 25 -24.19 17.66 18.90
C GLN A 25 -23.07 16.67 19.20
N PRO A 26 -23.38 15.39 19.40
CA PRO A 26 -22.36 14.40 19.70
C PRO A 26 -21.30 14.44 18.60
N GLU A 27 -20.04 14.72 18.98
CA GLU A 27 -18.92 14.66 18.05
C GLU A 27 -18.91 13.27 17.41
N THR A 28 -19.09 13.21 16.09
CA THR A 28 -19.00 11.95 15.37
C THR A 28 -17.60 11.40 15.51
N ALA A 29 -17.43 10.28 16.22
CA ALA A 29 -16.13 9.63 16.35
C ALA A 29 -15.57 9.34 14.95
N SER A 30 -14.39 9.90 14.67
CA SER A 30 -13.59 9.59 13.49
C SER A 30 -12.55 8.54 13.85
N PHE A 31 -12.37 7.56 12.98
CA PHE A 31 -11.35 6.52 13.13
C PHE A 31 -10.34 6.64 11.99
N GLU A 32 -9.05 6.65 12.30
CA GLU A 32 -7.98 6.70 11.30
C GLU A 32 -7.30 5.33 11.18
N LEU A 33 -7.28 4.79 9.96
CA LEU A 33 -6.56 3.57 9.61
C LEU A 33 -5.27 3.91 8.87
N ARG A 34 -4.12 3.48 9.40
CA ARG A 34 -2.80 3.65 8.77
C ARG A 34 -2.27 2.32 8.23
N ILE A 35 -1.94 2.29 6.94
CA ILE A 35 -1.41 1.11 6.25
C ILE A 35 -0.02 1.42 5.70
N LEU A 36 0.98 0.63 6.07
CA LEU A 36 2.34 0.70 5.54
C LEU A 36 2.51 -0.34 4.42
N SER A 37 2.94 0.07 3.24
CA SER A 37 3.41 -0.83 2.18
C SER A 37 4.91 -0.68 1.99
N LEU A 38 5.65 -1.80 1.98
CA LEU A 38 7.11 -1.79 1.89
C LEU A 38 7.66 -3.04 1.19
N ASN A 39 8.34 -2.85 0.06
CA ASN A 39 9.20 -3.88 -0.51
C ASN A 39 10.51 -3.95 0.30
N ILE A 40 10.74 -5.08 0.96
CA ILE A 40 11.89 -5.26 1.84
C ILE A 40 13.05 -6.00 1.17
N ALA A 41 12.97 -6.38 -0.11
CA ALA A 41 14.05 -7.02 -0.87
C ALA A 41 14.82 -8.16 -0.15
N CYS A 42 14.19 -8.91 0.75
CA CYS A 42 14.80 -9.98 1.55
C CYS A 42 14.76 -11.30 0.77
N LEU A 43 15.53 -11.36 -0.33
CA LEU A 43 15.65 -12.50 -1.22
C LEU A 43 16.29 -13.73 -0.53
N PRO A 44 15.97 -14.98 -0.92
CA PRO A 44 16.54 -16.17 -0.28
C PRO A 44 18.07 -16.17 -0.33
N THR A 45 18.74 -16.47 0.80
CA THR A 45 20.21 -16.38 0.94
C THR A 45 21.00 -17.12 -0.16
N ILE A 46 20.50 -18.25 -0.66
CA ILE A 46 21.13 -19.04 -1.74
C ILE A 46 21.29 -18.21 -3.03
N PHE A 47 20.31 -17.34 -3.33
CA PHE A 47 20.32 -16.45 -4.50
C PHE A 47 20.81 -15.02 -4.16
N GLY A 48 20.56 -14.56 -2.92
CA GLY A 48 20.82 -13.19 -2.48
C GLY A 48 22.30 -12.82 -2.41
N ARG A 49 23.21 -13.79 -2.19
CA ARG A 49 24.66 -13.53 -2.14
C ARG A 49 25.25 -13.07 -3.48
N GLN A 50 24.58 -13.31 -4.62
CA GLN A 50 25.06 -12.88 -5.94
C GLN A 50 24.40 -11.58 -6.41
N ILE A 51 23.11 -11.38 -6.13
CA ILE A 51 22.34 -10.27 -6.70
C ILE A 51 22.58 -8.95 -5.93
N ASN A 52 22.76 -9.02 -4.60
CA ASN A 52 22.71 -7.84 -3.73
C ASN A 52 24.01 -7.49 -2.99
N LYS A 53 25.10 -8.25 -3.22
CA LYS A 53 26.32 -8.18 -2.39
C LYS A 53 26.95 -6.79 -2.30
N HIS A 54 26.69 -5.92 -3.29
CA HIS A 54 27.27 -4.59 -3.38
C HIS A 54 26.26 -3.45 -3.21
N THR A 55 24.96 -3.75 -3.16
CA THR A 55 23.88 -2.74 -3.19
C THR A 55 23.04 -2.73 -1.94
N LEU A 56 22.89 -3.85 -1.23
CA LEU A 56 22.08 -3.92 -0.02
C LEU A 56 22.83 -4.60 1.13
N ARG A 57 22.50 -4.18 2.36
CA ARG A 57 22.97 -4.83 3.58
C ARG A 57 22.45 -6.29 3.66
N PRO A 58 23.06 -7.17 4.48
CA PRO A 58 22.55 -8.52 4.68
C PRO A 58 21.08 -8.55 5.13
N ASN A 59 20.29 -9.49 4.63
CA ASN A 59 18.84 -9.57 4.87
C ASN A 59 18.46 -9.52 6.36
N HIS A 60 19.14 -10.30 7.20
CA HIS A 60 18.86 -10.34 8.63
C HIS A 60 19.06 -8.97 9.31
N ARG A 61 20.10 -8.23 8.90
CA ARG A 61 20.37 -6.88 9.41
C ARG A 61 19.30 -5.89 8.95
N ARG A 62 18.89 -5.97 7.68
CA ARG A 62 17.82 -5.12 7.15
C ARG A 62 16.48 -5.38 7.83
N ALA A 63 16.13 -6.65 8.02
CA ALA A 63 14.95 -7.07 8.77
C ALA A 63 14.96 -6.54 10.21
N GLN A 64 16.11 -6.63 10.90
CA GLN A 64 16.28 -6.06 12.23
C GLN A 64 16.07 -4.55 12.22
N GLU A 65 16.73 -3.83 11.31
CA GLU A 65 16.65 -2.37 11.20
C GLU A 65 15.21 -1.89 10.90
N ILE A 66 14.48 -2.60 10.04
CA ILE A 66 13.05 -2.35 9.75
C ILE A 66 12.19 -2.59 10.98
N ALA A 67 12.39 -3.74 11.65
CA ALA A 67 11.61 -4.08 12.83
C ALA A 67 11.84 -3.09 13.98
N ASP A 68 13.09 -2.70 14.22
CA ASP A 68 13.45 -1.74 15.26
C ASP A 68 12.79 -0.39 15.02
N GLU A 69 12.78 0.11 13.77
CA GLU A 69 12.14 1.39 13.44
C GLU A 69 10.63 1.36 13.74
N ILE A 70 9.94 0.29 13.30
CA ILE A 70 8.50 0.11 13.54
C ILE A 70 8.20 -0.02 15.04
N VAL A 71 9.04 -0.75 15.78
CA VAL A 71 8.91 -0.88 17.25
C VAL A 71 9.11 0.47 17.93
N GLN A 72 10.08 1.27 17.47
CA GLN A 72 10.33 2.60 18.02
C GLN A 72 9.17 3.57 17.75
N TRP A 73 8.54 3.52 16.58
CA TRP A 73 7.30 4.26 16.33
C TRP A 73 6.20 3.89 17.33
N ASN A 74 5.98 2.59 17.54
CA ASN A 74 4.98 2.13 18.50
C ASN A 74 5.29 2.57 19.93
N LYS A 75 6.55 2.45 20.38
CA LYS A 75 6.97 2.89 21.70
C LYS A 75 6.72 4.39 21.92
N LYS A 76 7.15 5.23 20.98
CA LYS A 76 6.95 6.70 21.06
C LYS A 76 5.48 7.07 21.09
N TYR A 77 4.65 6.38 20.29
CA TYR A 77 3.20 6.60 20.28
C TYR A 77 2.56 6.22 21.62
N LEU A 78 2.90 5.05 22.18
CA LEU A 78 2.36 4.61 23.47
C LEU A 78 2.85 5.48 24.65
N ALA A 79 4.06 6.03 24.55
CA ALA A 79 4.59 6.99 25.51
C ALA A 79 3.96 8.40 25.39
N SER A 80 3.08 8.62 24.42
CA SER A 80 2.51 9.95 24.10
C SER A 80 3.58 11.00 23.73
N GLU A 81 4.75 10.56 23.31
CA GLU A 81 5.86 11.41 22.85
C GLU A 81 5.75 11.74 21.34
N SER A 82 4.81 11.09 20.67
CA SER A 82 4.66 11.13 19.23
C SER A 82 3.80 12.32 18.79
N LYS A 83 4.30 13.11 17.84
CA LYS A 83 3.49 14.08 17.09
C LYS A 83 2.51 13.32 16.18
N GLU A 84 1.45 13.99 15.71
CA GLU A 84 0.45 13.43 14.77
C GLU A 84 1.07 12.74 13.54
N ASP A 85 2.26 13.19 13.12
CA ASP A 85 2.99 12.65 11.96
C ASP A 85 3.66 11.29 12.23
N LYS A 86 3.76 10.85 13.49
CA LYS A 86 4.49 9.64 13.89
C LYS A 86 3.58 8.58 14.54
N ILE A 87 2.30 8.60 14.20
CA ILE A 87 1.37 7.52 14.59
C ILE A 87 1.76 6.26 13.79
N PRO A 88 1.96 5.11 14.46
CA PRO A 88 2.42 3.88 13.82
C PRO A 88 1.37 3.35 12.82
N PRO A 89 1.80 2.50 11.87
CA PRO A 89 0.85 1.73 11.08
C PRO A 89 0.00 0.86 11.99
N LEU A 90 -1.24 0.60 11.57
CA LEU A 90 -2.08 -0.44 12.15
C LEU A 90 -2.01 -1.73 11.32
N ILE A 91 -1.66 -1.59 10.04
CA ILE A 91 -1.48 -2.70 9.10
C ILE A 91 -0.16 -2.48 8.36
N ILE A 92 0.65 -3.53 8.24
CA ILE A 92 1.92 -3.54 7.50
C ILE A 92 1.85 -4.62 6.42
N CYS A 93 2.07 -4.23 5.18
CA CYS A 93 2.14 -5.10 4.00
C CYS A 93 3.57 -5.10 3.47
N LEU A 94 4.25 -6.24 3.57
CA LEU A 94 5.61 -6.41 3.10
C LEU A 94 5.64 -7.20 1.79
N GLN A 95 6.55 -6.83 0.89
CA GLN A 95 6.88 -7.57 -0.33
C GLN A 95 8.35 -8.01 -0.31
N GLU A 96 8.66 -9.06 -1.07
CA GLU A 96 9.98 -9.72 -1.09
C GLU A 96 10.50 -10.19 0.28
N SER A 97 9.60 -10.60 1.17
CA SER A 97 9.94 -11.27 2.43
C SER A 97 10.16 -12.77 2.20
N PHE A 98 11.24 -13.17 1.52
CA PHE A 98 11.49 -14.58 1.18
C PHE A 98 12.46 -15.29 2.14
N ASP A 99 13.45 -14.56 2.66
CA ASP A 99 14.49 -15.12 3.52
C ASP A 99 13.93 -15.50 4.90
N GLN A 100 13.95 -16.79 5.23
CA GLN A 100 13.34 -17.29 6.46
C GLN A 100 13.92 -16.65 7.72
N LYS A 101 15.23 -16.41 7.77
CA LYS A 101 15.87 -15.76 8.92
C LYS A 101 15.40 -14.31 9.08
N ALA A 102 15.28 -13.57 7.97
CA ALA A 102 14.69 -12.23 7.99
C ALA A 102 13.23 -12.24 8.46
N ILE A 103 12.43 -13.19 7.98
CA ILE A 103 11.04 -13.39 8.41
C ILE A 103 10.95 -13.65 9.92
N ASP A 104 11.79 -14.53 10.45
CA ASP A 104 11.78 -14.90 11.87
C ASP A 104 12.11 -13.69 12.76
N ILE A 105 13.04 -12.84 12.32
CA ILE A 105 13.37 -11.57 12.99
C ILE A 105 12.16 -10.63 12.99
N LEU A 106 11.56 -10.38 11.82
CA LEU A 106 10.38 -9.52 11.70
C LEU A 106 9.24 -10.03 12.59
N ARG A 107 8.93 -11.34 12.54
CA ARG A 107 7.91 -11.96 13.38
C ARG A 107 8.21 -11.74 14.86
N THR A 108 9.41 -12.10 15.31
CA THR A 108 9.79 -12.01 16.73
C THR A 108 9.61 -10.59 17.27
N HIS A 109 10.06 -9.58 16.52
CA HIS A 109 10.03 -8.20 16.98
C HIS A 109 8.65 -7.53 16.82
N LEU A 110 7.90 -7.87 15.77
CA LEU A 110 6.62 -7.20 15.48
C LEU A 110 5.42 -7.83 16.21
N THR A 111 5.50 -9.09 16.64
CA THR A 111 4.36 -9.81 17.25
C THR A 111 3.77 -9.12 18.47
N LEU A 112 4.58 -8.41 19.26
CA LEU A 112 4.10 -7.67 20.43
C LEU A 112 3.06 -6.60 20.06
N TYR A 113 3.23 -5.93 18.92
CA TYR A 113 2.36 -4.84 18.46
C TYR A 113 1.37 -5.30 17.39
N TYR A 114 1.75 -6.28 16.58
CA TYR A 114 0.97 -6.81 15.45
C TYR A 114 0.79 -8.32 15.61
N PRO A 115 -0.08 -8.78 16.52
CA PRO A 115 -0.22 -10.20 16.84
C PRO A 115 -0.90 -11.02 15.74
N HIS A 116 -1.60 -10.36 14.81
CA HIS A 116 -2.33 -11.03 13.74
C HIS A 116 -1.53 -10.95 12.44
N GLN A 117 -1.13 -12.11 11.92
CA GLN A 117 -0.14 -12.18 10.86
C GLN A 117 -0.51 -13.23 9.82
N MET A 118 -0.22 -12.92 8.56
CA MET A 118 -0.22 -13.88 7.46
C MET A 118 1.10 -13.72 6.71
N ILE A 119 1.98 -14.73 6.79
CA ILE A 119 3.37 -14.59 6.37
C ILE A 119 3.70 -15.59 5.29
N ASN A 120 4.29 -15.08 4.20
CA ASN A 120 4.83 -15.82 3.07
C ASN A 120 3.95 -17.00 2.59
N PRO A 121 2.68 -16.77 2.22
CA PRO A 121 1.81 -17.84 1.74
C PRO A 121 2.31 -18.43 0.42
N GLY A 122 1.76 -19.57 0.04
CA GLY A 122 2.04 -20.21 -1.25
C GLY A 122 3.35 -21.00 -1.30
N THR A 123 3.90 -21.38 -0.14
CA THR A 123 5.07 -22.26 -0.06
C THR A 123 4.76 -23.64 -0.64
N GLY A 124 5.67 -24.15 -1.46
CA GLY A 124 5.63 -25.48 -2.05
C GLY A 124 7.00 -26.13 -1.99
N ARG A 125 7.12 -27.40 -2.42
CA ARG A 125 8.37 -28.17 -2.30
C ARG A 125 9.58 -27.56 -3.02
N ILE A 126 9.36 -26.68 -4.01
CA ILE A 126 10.41 -26.16 -4.91
C ILE A 126 10.46 -24.62 -4.91
N ASN A 127 9.44 -23.93 -4.38
CA ASN A 127 9.37 -22.46 -4.41
C ASN A 127 9.67 -21.86 -3.03
N VAL A 128 10.12 -20.61 -3.01
CA VAL A 128 10.46 -19.89 -1.76
C VAL A 128 9.26 -19.18 -1.12
N GLY A 129 8.04 -19.55 -1.52
CA GLY A 129 6.80 -18.86 -1.18
C GLY A 129 6.53 -17.64 -2.07
N SER A 130 5.55 -16.83 -1.67
CA SER A 130 5.13 -15.61 -2.39
C SER A 130 5.99 -14.37 -2.10
N GLY A 131 6.71 -14.37 -0.98
CA GLY A 131 7.42 -13.20 -0.48
C GLY A 131 6.49 -12.09 0.00
N LEU A 132 5.21 -12.39 0.28
CA LEU A 132 4.23 -11.44 0.77
C LEU A 132 3.98 -11.68 2.25
N SER A 133 3.92 -10.63 3.05
CA SER A 133 3.52 -10.73 4.46
C SER A 133 2.58 -9.59 4.86
N ILE A 134 1.59 -9.90 5.68
CA ILE A 134 0.71 -8.91 6.31
C ILE A 134 0.81 -9.06 7.83
N PHE A 135 1.06 -7.95 8.53
CA PHE A 135 1.02 -7.83 9.98
C PHE A 135 -0.08 -6.83 10.35
N SER A 136 -0.89 -7.15 11.36
CA SER A 136 -2.06 -6.34 11.72
C SER A 136 -2.23 -6.27 13.24
N THR A 137 -2.64 -5.09 13.72
CA THR A 137 -3.16 -4.89 15.07
C THR A 137 -4.57 -5.46 15.24
N PHE A 138 -5.29 -5.66 14.14
CA PHE A 138 -6.68 -6.15 14.08
C PHE A 138 -6.74 -7.65 13.83
N PRO A 139 -7.71 -8.37 14.44
CA PRO A 139 -7.93 -9.78 14.18
C PRO A 139 -8.17 -10.07 12.69
N ILE A 140 -7.42 -11.04 12.15
CA ILE A 140 -7.69 -11.63 10.83
C ILE A 140 -8.87 -12.58 10.99
N ILE A 141 -9.96 -12.29 10.30
CA ILE A 141 -11.20 -13.08 10.35
C ILE A 141 -11.36 -14.01 9.16
N ASP A 142 -10.66 -13.72 8.07
CA ASP A 142 -10.56 -14.57 6.89
C ASP A 142 -9.28 -14.19 6.14
N SER A 143 -8.70 -15.13 5.40
CA SER A 143 -7.52 -14.85 4.61
C SER A 143 -7.32 -15.86 3.50
N GLY A 144 -6.55 -15.45 2.49
CA GLY A 144 -6.25 -16.32 1.36
C GLY A 144 -5.10 -15.83 0.51
N PHE A 145 -4.72 -16.67 -0.43
CA PHE A 145 -3.66 -16.39 -1.37
C PHE A 145 -4.01 -16.98 -2.74
N VAL A 146 -3.97 -16.13 -3.76
CA VAL A 146 -4.24 -16.54 -5.15
C VAL A 146 -2.96 -16.36 -5.96
N PRO A 147 -2.28 -17.46 -6.37
CA PRO A 147 -1.08 -17.36 -7.19
C PRO A 147 -1.41 -16.83 -8.59
N PHE A 148 -0.52 -16.02 -9.14
CA PHE A 148 -0.58 -15.66 -10.55
C PHE A 148 -0.25 -16.89 -11.41
N LYS A 149 -0.83 -16.95 -12.61
CA LYS A 149 -0.46 -17.98 -13.60
C LYS A 149 1.03 -17.84 -13.95
N ASN A 150 1.85 -18.78 -13.50
CA ASN A 150 3.28 -18.75 -13.71
C ASN A 150 3.66 -19.56 -14.95
N ASN A 151 3.58 -18.92 -16.11
CA ASN A 151 3.95 -19.54 -17.39
C ASN A 151 5.43 -19.26 -17.76
N MET A 152 6.26 -18.89 -16.79
CA MET A 152 7.64 -18.47 -17.00
C MET A 152 8.64 -19.58 -16.69
N LEU A 153 9.70 -19.62 -17.47
CA LEU A 153 10.95 -20.30 -17.13
C LEU A 153 11.94 -19.26 -16.58
N GLY A 154 12.55 -19.51 -15.42
CA GLY A 154 13.63 -18.67 -14.87
C GLY A 154 13.43 -18.25 -13.41
N GLU A 155 14.07 -17.15 -12.98
CA GLU A 155 14.07 -16.69 -11.58
C GLU A 155 12.67 -16.48 -11.01
N GLU A 156 11.71 -16.05 -11.84
CA GLU A 156 10.32 -15.87 -11.40
C GLU A 156 9.56 -17.18 -11.22
N SER A 157 10.06 -18.33 -11.67
CA SER A 157 9.49 -19.63 -11.30
C SER A 157 9.89 -20.05 -9.88
N LEU A 158 10.88 -19.40 -9.27
CA LEU A 158 11.34 -19.69 -7.92
C LEU A 158 10.41 -19.08 -6.86
N ALA A 159 9.76 -17.96 -7.17
CA ALA A 159 8.79 -17.31 -6.30
C ALA A 159 7.36 -17.59 -6.76
N ASN A 160 6.48 -17.95 -5.83
CA ASN A 160 5.07 -18.12 -6.10
C ASN A 160 4.34 -16.77 -5.98
N LYS A 161 4.59 -15.84 -6.91
CA LYS A 161 3.96 -14.51 -6.88
C LYS A 161 2.44 -14.61 -7.00
N GLY A 162 1.71 -13.71 -6.34
CA GLY A 162 0.25 -13.70 -6.36
C GLY A 162 -0.36 -12.52 -5.63
N VAL A 163 -1.61 -12.70 -5.22
CA VAL A 163 -2.37 -11.76 -4.39
C VAL A 163 -2.61 -12.43 -3.04
N GLN A 164 -1.98 -11.89 -2.00
CA GLN A 164 -2.30 -12.23 -0.62
C GLN A 164 -3.45 -11.33 -0.16
N TRP A 165 -4.42 -11.87 0.57
CA TRP A 165 -5.48 -11.04 1.13
C TRP A 165 -5.86 -11.46 2.54
N VAL A 166 -6.34 -10.48 3.32
CA VAL A 166 -6.91 -10.67 4.65
C VAL A 166 -8.16 -9.82 4.80
N ASP A 167 -9.15 -10.36 5.50
CA ASP A 167 -10.23 -9.57 6.08
C ASP A 167 -9.92 -9.31 7.56
N LEU A 168 -9.99 -8.04 7.96
CA LEU A 168 -9.60 -7.58 9.28
C LEU A 168 -10.81 -7.01 10.01
N ASN A 169 -11.10 -7.53 11.20
CA ASN A 169 -12.13 -7.00 12.08
C ASN A 169 -11.65 -5.70 12.74
N ILE A 170 -12.18 -4.56 12.31
CA ILE A 170 -11.79 -3.24 12.84
C ILE A 170 -12.58 -2.89 14.10
N ASN A 171 -13.82 -3.37 14.23
CA ASN A 171 -14.68 -3.26 15.41
C ASN A 171 -15.88 -4.21 15.32
N ASP A 172 -16.71 -4.28 16.35
CA ASP A 172 -17.87 -5.20 16.46
C ASP A 172 -18.92 -5.12 15.33
N LYS A 173 -18.81 -4.14 14.43
CA LYS A 173 -19.73 -3.92 13.31
C LYS A 173 -19.04 -3.89 11.96
N GLN A 174 -17.71 -3.80 11.87
CA GLN A 174 -17.03 -3.45 10.64
C GLN A 174 -15.78 -4.26 10.37
N PHE A 175 -15.57 -4.59 9.10
CA PHE A 175 -14.33 -5.17 8.63
C PHE A 175 -13.81 -4.50 7.36
N VAL A 176 -12.51 -4.63 7.10
CA VAL A 176 -11.86 -4.18 5.86
C VAL A 176 -11.19 -5.35 5.17
N THR A 177 -11.10 -5.28 3.85
CA THR A 177 -10.32 -6.25 3.06
C THR A 177 -9.03 -5.59 2.60
N VAL A 178 -7.89 -6.25 2.81
CA VAL A 178 -6.58 -5.78 2.38
C VAL A 178 -5.96 -6.80 1.44
N TYR A 179 -5.68 -6.40 0.22
CA TYR A 179 -4.91 -7.14 -0.77
C TYR A 179 -3.46 -6.64 -0.74
N ASN A 180 -2.50 -7.54 -0.60
CA ASN A 180 -1.07 -7.29 -0.73
C ASN A 180 -0.56 -8.04 -1.96
N THR A 181 0.22 -7.38 -2.81
CA THR A 181 0.76 -8.00 -4.02
C THR A 181 2.15 -7.50 -4.38
N HIS A 182 2.85 -8.27 -5.23
CA HIS A 182 4.08 -7.85 -5.89
C HIS A 182 4.03 -8.33 -7.33
N LEU A 183 3.78 -7.39 -8.25
CA LEU A 183 3.57 -7.68 -9.66
C LEU A 183 4.88 -8.04 -10.37
N HIS A 184 4.75 -8.39 -11.65
CA HIS A 184 5.88 -8.77 -12.51
C HIS A 184 6.83 -7.58 -12.76
N ALA A 185 8.11 -7.75 -12.39
CA ALA A 185 9.15 -6.69 -12.48
C ALA A 185 9.79 -6.61 -13.89
N GLY A 186 9.79 -7.73 -14.63
CA GLY A 186 10.34 -7.78 -16.00
C GLY A 186 11.79 -8.23 -16.10
N GLY A 187 12.33 -8.87 -15.05
CA GLY A 187 13.59 -9.62 -15.09
C GLY A 187 13.34 -11.04 -15.58
N ALA A 188 13.89 -11.40 -16.72
CA ALA A 188 13.96 -12.79 -17.15
C ALA A 188 15.43 -13.12 -17.41
N LEU A 189 15.88 -14.30 -16.95
CA LEU A 189 17.21 -14.85 -17.27
C LEU A 189 17.48 -14.84 -18.79
N PHE A 190 16.42 -14.97 -19.61
CA PHE A 190 16.47 -14.88 -21.07
C PHE A 190 15.43 -13.88 -21.60
N PRO A 191 15.74 -12.57 -21.67
CA PRO A 191 14.78 -11.52 -22.04
C PRO A 191 14.19 -11.65 -23.45
N LYS A 192 14.95 -12.22 -24.39
CA LYS A 192 14.49 -12.42 -25.78
C LYS A 192 13.46 -13.55 -25.86
N TRP A 193 13.70 -14.66 -25.18
CA TRP A 193 12.81 -15.84 -25.24
C TRP A 193 11.54 -15.62 -24.42
N SER A 194 11.66 -15.04 -23.23
CA SER A 194 10.52 -14.72 -22.35
C SER A 194 9.48 -13.81 -23.02
N LYS A 195 9.93 -12.83 -23.81
CA LYS A 195 9.03 -11.94 -24.58
C LYS A 195 8.24 -12.67 -25.66
N SER A 196 8.87 -13.61 -26.38
CA SER A 196 8.21 -14.35 -27.45
C SER A 196 7.14 -15.30 -26.92
N TYR A 197 7.38 -15.95 -25.77
CA TYR A 197 6.45 -16.97 -25.24
C TYR A 197 5.39 -16.43 -24.29
N GLY A 198 5.72 -15.45 -23.45
CA GLY A 198 4.77 -14.97 -22.42
C GLY A 198 4.32 -13.53 -22.58
N GLY A 199 4.58 -12.90 -23.72
CA GLY A 199 4.18 -11.52 -23.99
C GLY A 199 5.03 -10.48 -23.27
N THR A 200 4.59 -9.21 -23.34
CA THR A 200 5.32 -8.09 -22.74
C THR A 200 5.13 -8.04 -21.22
N THR A 201 6.11 -7.48 -20.51
CA THR A 201 6.02 -7.26 -19.06
C THR A 201 4.76 -6.49 -18.66
N SER A 202 4.38 -5.48 -19.44
CA SER A 202 3.17 -4.69 -19.18
C SER A 202 1.88 -5.46 -19.43
N LYS A 203 1.84 -6.33 -20.45
CA LYS A 203 0.68 -7.21 -20.68
C LYS A 203 0.43 -8.11 -19.47
N ARG A 204 1.49 -8.73 -18.96
CA ARG A 204 1.41 -9.61 -17.78
C ARG A 204 0.97 -8.88 -16.53
N ARG A 205 1.53 -7.69 -16.27
CA ARG A 205 1.04 -6.86 -15.16
C ARG A 205 -0.45 -6.55 -15.32
N GLY A 206 -0.90 -6.26 -16.53
CA GLY A 206 -2.32 -6.11 -16.83
C GLY A 206 -3.15 -7.35 -16.47
N GLU A 207 -2.70 -8.54 -16.82
CA GLU A 207 -3.36 -9.81 -16.46
C GLU A 207 -3.37 -10.05 -14.94
N GLN A 208 -2.27 -9.74 -14.25
CA GLN A 208 -2.18 -9.84 -12.79
C GLN A 208 -3.09 -8.84 -12.08
N MET A 209 -3.17 -7.60 -12.59
CA MET A 209 -4.09 -6.58 -12.10
C MET A 209 -5.56 -6.96 -12.35
N GLN A 210 -5.86 -7.64 -13.46
CA GLN A 210 -7.19 -8.20 -13.70
C GLN A 210 -7.56 -9.22 -12.61
N MET A 211 -6.64 -10.11 -12.25
CA MET A 211 -6.88 -11.10 -11.19
C MET A 211 -7.23 -10.45 -9.84
N ILE A 212 -6.60 -9.31 -9.51
CA ILE A 212 -6.96 -8.54 -8.30
C ILE A 212 -8.40 -8.01 -8.41
N CYS A 213 -8.80 -7.51 -9.58
CA CYS A 213 -10.16 -7.03 -9.82
C CYS A 213 -11.19 -8.16 -9.71
N ASP A 214 -10.90 -9.31 -10.33
CA ASP A 214 -11.79 -10.48 -10.32
C ASP A 214 -11.98 -10.98 -8.87
N LEU A 215 -10.89 -11.08 -8.11
CA LEU A 215 -10.93 -11.46 -6.69
C LEU A 215 -11.73 -10.46 -5.86
N SER A 216 -11.57 -9.15 -6.10
CA SER A 216 -12.38 -8.12 -5.44
C SER A 216 -13.86 -8.22 -5.78
N GLU A 217 -14.23 -8.57 -7.01
CA GLU A 217 -15.63 -8.79 -7.38
C GLU A 217 -16.22 -10.04 -6.72
N GLU A 218 -15.43 -11.10 -6.55
CA GLU A 218 -15.84 -12.27 -5.78
C GLU A 218 -16.08 -11.92 -4.32
N HIS A 219 -15.14 -11.22 -3.68
CA HIS A 219 -15.29 -10.77 -2.31
C HIS A 219 -16.44 -9.77 -2.15
N LYS A 220 -16.79 -8.99 -3.18
CA LYS A 220 -17.93 -8.06 -3.13
C LYS A 220 -19.29 -8.74 -2.97
N LYS A 221 -19.38 -10.02 -3.31
CA LYS A 221 -20.57 -10.83 -3.02
C LYS A 221 -20.71 -11.09 -1.50
N ILE A 222 -19.66 -10.86 -0.73
CA ILE A 222 -19.60 -11.05 0.73
C ILE A 222 -19.44 -9.68 1.40
N SER A 223 -20.52 -8.89 1.39
CA SER A 223 -20.54 -7.57 2.05
C SER A 223 -20.71 -7.66 3.58
N THR A 224 -21.10 -8.83 4.10
CA THR A 224 -21.30 -9.07 5.54
C THR A 224 -20.73 -10.41 5.96
N LYS A 225 -20.17 -10.49 7.17
CA LYS A 225 -19.68 -11.74 7.78
C LYS A 225 -20.26 -11.94 9.17
N LYS A 226 -20.61 -13.19 9.51
CA LYS A 226 -21.09 -13.57 10.85
C LYS A 226 -19.97 -14.27 11.61
N ILE A 227 -19.52 -13.69 12.72
CA ILE A 227 -18.39 -14.20 13.50
C ILE A 227 -18.75 -14.09 14.98
N GLN A 228 -18.75 -15.21 15.70
CA GLN A 228 -19.02 -15.25 17.14
C GLN A 228 -20.31 -14.50 17.55
N GLY A 229 -21.36 -14.59 16.72
CA GLY A 229 -22.64 -13.91 16.96
C GLY A 229 -22.69 -12.45 16.50
N LEU A 230 -21.56 -11.84 16.14
CA LEU A 230 -21.49 -10.51 15.54
C LEU A 230 -21.77 -10.58 14.03
N THR A 231 -22.42 -9.54 13.49
CA THR A 231 -22.57 -9.35 12.04
C THR A 231 -21.74 -8.13 11.65
N LEU A 232 -20.62 -8.37 10.97
CA LEU A 232 -19.70 -7.34 10.52
C LEU A 232 -20.05 -6.94 9.08
N GLN A 233 -19.99 -5.65 8.78
CA GLN A 233 -20.17 -5.09 7.45
C GLN A 233 -18.82 -4.66 6.87
N ARG A 234 -18.58 -4.95 5.60
CA ARG A 234 -17.39 -4.42 4.93
C ARG A 234 -17.55 -2.92 4.71
N ILE A 235 -16.48 -2.16 4.95
CA ILE A 235 -16.50 -0.70 4.75
C ILE A 235 -15.54 -0.22 3.66
N VAL A 236 -14.42 -0.92 3.43
CA VAL A 236 -13.43 -0.53 2.42
C VAL A 236 -12.58 -1.74 2.03
N GLU A 237 -12.12 -1.71 0.78
CA GLU A 237 -11.09 -2.59 0.23
C GLU A 237 -9.82 -1.78 -0.07
N PHE A 238 -8.65 -2.33 0.25
CA PHE A 238 -7.35 -1.74 -0.05
C PHE A 238 -6.52 -2.66 -0.92
N VAL A 239 -5.85 -2.13 -1.95
CA VAL A 239 -4.80 -2.82 -2.71
C VAL A 239 -3.47 -2.16 -2.39
N THR A 240 -2.53 -2.97 -1.91
CA THR A 240 -1.21 -2.55 -1.45
C THR A 240 -0.10 -3.34 -2.16
N GLY A 241 1.07 -2.72 -2.28
CA GLY A 241 2.30 -3.41 -2.67
C GLY A 241 2.94 -2.88 -3.96
N ASP A 242 4.00 -3.56 -4.38
CA ASP A 242 4.81 -3.16 -5.53
C ASP A 242 4.14 -3.59 -6.85
N VAL A 243 3.52 -2.62 -7.53
CA VAL A 243 2.86 -2.84 -8.82
C VAL A 243 3.81 -2.76 -10.01
N ASN A 244 5.10 -2.43 -9.80
CA ASN A 244 6.12 -2.37 -10.84
C ASN A 244 5.74 -1.49 -12.05
N VAL A 245 4.83 -0.53 -11.85
CA VAL A 245 4.39 0.43 -12.85
C VAL A 245 4.27 1.81 -12.21
N GLY A 246 4.83 2.82 -12.87
CA GLY A 246 4.68 4.21 -12.44
C GLY A 246 3.20 4.59 -12.35
N ILE A 247 2.66 4.71 -11.13
CA ILE A 247 1.24 5.00 -10.90
C ILE A 247 0.92 6.48 -10.99
N GLN A 248 1.91 7.36 -10.96
CA GLN A 248 1.69 8.81 -10.99
C GLN A 248 1.38 9.37 -12.39
N ASP A 249 1.47 8.55 -13.45
CA ASP A 249 1.18 8.95 -14.83
C ASP A 249 -0.29 8.57 -15.16
N PRO A 250 -1.23 9.53 -15.30
CA PRO A 250 -2.64 9.23 -15.58
C PRO A 250 -2.84 8.42 -16.86
N ARG A 251 -1.94 8.56 -17.84
CA ARG A 251 -1.96 7.76 -19.07
C ARG A 251 -1.63 6.30 -18.80
N ARG A 252 -0.76 6.02 -17.82
CA ARG A 252 -0.51 4.65 -17.36
C ARG A 252 -1.71 4.12 -16.59
N GLN A 253 -2.32 4.91 -15.70
CA GLN A 253 -3.52 4.47 -14.99
C GLN A 253 -4.66 4.10 -15.96
N SER A 254 -4.88 4.91 -17.00
CA SER A 254 -5.85 4.65 -18.07
C SER A 254 -5.39 3.60 -19.10
N SER A 255 -4.18 3.05 -18.98
CA SER A 255 -3.62 2.04 -19.89
C SER A 255 -3.73 2.43 -21.38
N THR A 256 -3.76 3.73 -21.68
CA THR A 256 -4.13 4.23 -23.00
C THR A 256 -2.92 4.29 -23.93
N SER A 257 -3.09 3.77 -25.14
CA SER A 257 -2.09 3.77 -26.20
C SER A 257 -1.94 5.16 -26.81
N THR A 258 -0.69 5.53 -27.15
CA THR A 258 -0.40 6.77 -27.89
C THR A 258 -0.37 6.53 -29.41
N GLY A 259 -0.58 5.30 -29.88
CA GLY A 259 -0.39 4.93 -31.29
C GLY A 259 1.08 4.97 -31.77
N MET A 260 2.02 5.44 -30.94
CA MET A 260 3.42 5.62 -31.33
C MET A 260 4.25 4.33 -31.25
N SER A 261 3.77 3.27 -30.59
CA SER A 261 4.50 2.02 -30.44
C SER A 261 4.22 1.03 -31.58
N ASN A 262 5.24 0.29 -32.03
CA ASN A 262 5.11 -0.80 -33.02
C ASN A 262 4.49 -2.07 -32.42
N ASN A 263 3.38 -1.93 -31.70
CA ASN A 263 2.74 -3.04 -30.98
C ASN A 263 1.29 -3.28 -31.44
N GLY A 264 0.87 -2.67 -32.55
CA GLY A 264 -0.44 -2.87 -33.16
C GLY A 264 -1.60 -2.10 -32.52
N PHE A 265 -1.37 -1.39 -31.42
CA PHE A 265 -2.41 -0.57 -30.79
C PHE A 265 -2.48 0.81 -31.45
N LYS A 266 -3.68 1.23 -31.82
CA LYS A 266 -3.99 2.57 -32.31
C LYS A 266 -3.92 3.57 -31.16
N GLU A 267 -3.94 4.86 -31.47
CA GLU A 267 -4.08 5.89 -30.45
C GLU A 267 -5.41 5.69 -29.70
N ARG A 268 -5.41 5.90 -28.39
CA ARG A 268 -6.57 5.77 -27.49
C ARG A 268 -7.04 4.34 -27.20
N ASP A 269 -6.49 3.33 -27.86
CA ASP A 269 -6.77 1.94 -27.49
C ASP A 269 -6.35 1.65 -26.04
N ILE A 270 -7.18 0.92 -25.30
CA ILE A 270 -6.83 0.37 -23.99
C ILE A 270 -5.87 -0.82 -24.21
N LYS A 271 -4.60 -0.64 -23.83
CA LYS A 271 -3.55 -1.64 -24.10
C LYS A 271 -3.68 -2.88 -23.23
N TYR A 272 -3.94 -2.65 -21.95
CA TYR A 272 -3.97 -3.69 -20.93
C TYR A 272 -5.21 -3.49 -20.06
N PRO A 273 -6.32 -4.20 -20.36
CA PRO A 273 -7.60 -3.98 -19.70
C PRO A 273 -7.56 -4.10 -18.17
N GLY A 274 -6.87 -5.11 -17.62
CA GLY A 274 -6.79 -5.26 -16.17
C GLY A 274 -6.09 -4.12 -15.44
N GLN A 275 -5.13 -3.45 -16.09
CA GLN A 275 -4.54 -2.23 -15.56
C GLN A 275 -5.55 -1.08 -15.53
N TYR A 276 -6.31 -0.91 -16.63
CA TYR A 276 -7.39 0.08 -16.70
C TYR A 276 -8.47 -0.20 -15.65
N HIS A 277 -8.92 -1.45 -15.52
CA HIS A 277 -9.94 -1.87 -14.56
C HIS A 277 -9.51 -1.63 -13.11
N LEU A 278 -8.25 -1.97 -12.76
CA LEU A 278 -7.74 -1.75 -11.41
C LEU A 278 -7.80 -0.27 -11.02
N PHE A 279 -7.28 0.63 -11.86
CA PHE A 279 -7.24 2.05 -11.52
C PHE A 279 -8.58 2.79 -11.71
N HIS A 280 -9.54 2.20 -12.42
CA HIS A 280 -10.93 2.71 -12.43
C HIS A 280 -11.72 2.23 -11.21
N ARG A 281 -11.44 1.03 -10.72
CA ARG A 281 -12.11 0.47 -9.54
C ARG A 281 -11.54 1.05 -8.24
N PHE A 282 -10.22 1.10 -8.13
CA PHE A 282 -9.52 1.56 -6.95
C PHE A 282 -8.94 2.94 -7.19
N LYS A 283 -9.33 3.89 -6.35
CA LYS A 283 -8.74 5.23 -6.34
C LYS A 283 -7.31 5.12 -5.81
N CYS A 284 -6.35 5.60 -6.60
CA CYS A 284 -4.94 5.59 -6.27
C CYS A 284 -4.40 7.03 -6.31
N PRO A 285 -4.48 7.77 -5.19
CA PRO A 285 -3.98 9.14 -5.14
C PRO A 285 -2.46 9.14 -5.33
N THR A 286 -1.96 10.26 -5.87
CA THR A 286 -0.52 10.52 -5.86
C THR A 286 -0.12 10.89 -4.43
N PRO A 287 1.06 10.48 -3.93
CA PRO A 287 1.50 10.85 -2.60
C PRO A 287 1.60 12.37 -2.39
N ASP A 288 1.19 12.85 -1.22
CA ASP A 288 1.12 14.29 -0.89
C ASP A 288 2.50 14.96 -0.92
N ASN A 289 3.54 14.19 -0.61
CA ASN A 289 4.94 14.63 -0.55
C ASN A 289 5.75 14.24 -1.80
N PHE A 290 5.10 14.06 -2.94
CA PHE A 290 5.71 13.71 -4.22
C PHE A 290 5.66 14.85 -5.25
N LEU A 291 6.68 14.95 -6.12
CA LEU A 291 6.70 15.82 -7.28
C LEU A 291 7.17 15.08 -8.54
N GLU A 292 6.34 15.04 -9.59
CA GLU A 292 6.75 14.54 -10.91
C GLU A 292 7.71 15.57 -11.53
N VAL A 293 8.99 15.23 -11.59
CA VAL A 293 10.04 16.09 -12.16
C VAL A 293 10.33 15.80 -13.63
N LYS A 294 9.69 14.78 -14.21
CA LYS A 294 9.87 14.41 -15.61
C LYS A 294 8.89 15.16 -16.48
N GLU A 295 9.37 15.64 -17.62
CA GLU A 295 8.55 16.32 -18.59
C GLU A 295 7.43 15.42 -19.13
N ALA A 296 6.37 16.05 -19.65
CA ALA A 296 5.35 15.37 -20.42
C ALA A 296 5.99 14.61 -21.59
N ILE A 297 5.39 13.50 -21.99
CA ILE A 297 5.96 12.68 -23.07
C ILE A 297 6.00 13.53 -24.34
N PRO A 298 7.17 13.73 -24.95
CA PRO A 298 7.25 14.45 -26.22
C PRO A 298 6.41 13.70 -27.26
N GLN A 299 5.72 14.42 -28.14
CA GLN A 299 4.90 13.83 -29.22
C GLN A 299 5.73 13.07 -30.28
N GLN A 300 7.05 12.96 -30.08
CA GLN A 300 7.97 12.28 -30.98
C GLN A 300 8.21 10.84 -30.55
N LYS A 301 8.03 9.91 -31.50
CA LYS A 301 8.30 8.49 -31.31
C LYS A 301 9.76 8.25 -30.90
N GLY A 302 9.96 7.55 -29.79
CA GLY A 302 11.29 7.22 -29.27
C GLY A 302 11.90 8.29 -28.34
N ALA A 303 11.26 9.45 -28.19
CA ALA A 303 11.71 10.45 -27.24
C ALA A 303 11.60 9.92 -25.79
N LYS A 304 12.66 10.14 -25.01
CA LYS A 304 12.68 9.82 -23.57
C LYS A 304 12.19 11.05 -22.80
N LYS A 305 11.41 10.83 -21.75
CA LYS A 305 11.10 11.89 -20.79
C LYS A 305 12.41 12.42 -20.20
N GLN A 306 12.64 13.72 -20.30
CA GLN A 306 13.77 14.39 -19.67
C GLN A 306 13.38 14.84 -18.25
N ILE A 307 14.37 15.01 -17.39
CA ILE A 307 14.16 15.61 -16.07
C ILE A 307 14.16 17.12 -16.26
N ASN A 308 13.09 17.77 -15.84
CA ASN A 308 13.02 19.22 -15.80
C ASN A 308 13.88 19.73 -14.61
N PRO A 309 14.93 20.53 -14.86
CA PRO A 309 15.86 20.95 -13.82
C PRO A 309 15.20 21.86 -12.76
N ASP A 310 14.22 22.68 -13.15
CA ASP A 310 13.53 23.59 -12.24
C ASP A 310 12.59 22.82 -11.30
N LEU A 311 11.87 21.81 -11.81
CA LEU A 311 11.06 20.91 -10.98
C LEU A 311 11.93 20.09 -10.04
N LEU A 312 13.09 19.61 -10.51
CA LEU A 312 14.04 18.91 -9.64
C LEU A 312 14.58 19.82 -8.54
N LYS A 313 14.94 21.07 -8.87
CA LYS A 313 15.36 22.05 -7.88
C LYS A 313 14.25 22.31 -6.86
N LYS A 314 13.01 22.49 -7.32
CA LYS A 314 11.83 22.64 -6.45
C LYS A 314 11.61 21.42 -5.54
N ALA A 315 11.80 20.20 -6.05
CA ALA A 315 11.72 19.00 -5.23
C ALA A 315 12.77 19.01 -4.12
N LYS A 316 14.01 19.41 -4.43
CA LYS A 316 15.10 19.55 -3.45
C LYS A 316 14.78 20.61 -2.40
N ASP A 317 14.41 21.81 -2.83
CA ASP A 317 14.15 22.95 -1.94
C ASP A 317 13.00 22.67 -0.96
N LYS A 318 12.02 21.85 -1.38
CA LYS A 318 10.86 21.46 -0.57
C LYS A 318 10.99 20.08 0.09
N ASN A 319 12.13 19.40 -0.07
CA ASN A 319 12.36 18.03 0.38
C ASN A 319 11.25 17.05 -0.05
N LEU A 320 10.82 17.13 -1.31
CA LEU A 320 9.81 16.24 -1.90
C LEU A 320 10.45 15.03 -2.56
N PHE A 321 9.74 13.91 -2.53
CA PHE A 321 10.12 12.69 -3.22
C PHE A 321 9.85 12.82 -4.73
N ILE A 322 10.70 12.18 -5.53
CA ILE A 322 10.49 12.10 -6.99
C ILE A 322 10.15 10.68 -7.46
N GLY A 323 10.14 9.70 -6.55
CA GLY A 323 9.79 8.30 -6.82
C GLY A 323 9.96 7.44 -5.58
N THR A 324 9.65 6.15 -5.69
CA THR A 324 9.80 5.18 -4.60
C THR A 324 11.00 4.25 -4.80
N SER A 325 11.39 3.88 -6.03
CA SER A 325 12.59 3.05 -6.21
C SER A 325 13.88 3.87 -6.13
N ILE A 326 14.87 3.36 -5.40
CA ILE A 326 16.19 3.98 -5.23
C ILE A 326 17.14 3.48 -6.31
N ALA A 327 17.92 4.38 -6.91
CA ALA A 327 18.84 4.00 -7.97
C ALA A 327 20.02 3.17 -7.42
N SER A 328 20.48 2.17 -8.17
CA SER A 328 21.46 1.20 -7.69
C SER A 328 22.81 1.84 -7.31
N GLU A 329 23.21 2.89 -7.99
CA GLU A 329 24.41 3.68 -7.70
C GLU A 329 24.31 4.46 -6.37
N VAL A 330 23.10 4.90 -6.00
CA VAL A 330 22.84 5.55 -4.71
C VAL A 330 22.90 4.50 -3.59
N LEU A 331 22.28 3.34 -3.81
CA LEU A 331 22.35 2.20 -2.89
C LEU A 331 23.79 1.69 -2.67
N LYS A 332 24.60 1.61 -3.73
CA LYS A 332 26.03 1.24 -3.59
C LYS A 332 26.80 2.21 -2.69
N LYS A 333 26.53 3.51 -2.83
CA LYS A 333 27.16 4.55 -2.00
C LYS A 333 26.69 4.46 -0.54
N SER A 334 25.40 4.20 -0.30
CA SER A 334 24.84 4.09 1.05
C SER A 334 25.40 2.88 1.82
N VAL A 335 25.61 1.75 1.14
CA VAL A 335 26.19 0.54 1.74
C VAL A 335 27.66 0.72 2.14
N ALA A 336 28.40 1.58 1.43
CA ALA A 336 29.81 1.85 1.75
C ALA A 336 30.00 2.63 3.05
N ILE A 337 28.94 3.29 3.56
CA ILE A 337 28.98 4.09 4.79
C ILE A 337 28.47 3.21 5.95
N PRO A 338 29.28 2.98 7.00
CA PRO A 338 28.86 2.13 8.14
C PRO A 338 27.63 2.67 8.88
N GLU A 339 27.52 3.99 8.94
CA GLU A 339 26.41 4.74 9.52
C GLU A 339 25.21 4.79 8.55
N ARG A 340 23.99 5.01 9.06
CA ARG A 340 22.80 5.17 8.22
C ARG A 340 22.95 6.46 7.37
N SER A 341 23.43 6.34 6.13
CA SER A 341 23.43 7.48 5.20
C SER A 341 21.99 7.88 4.89
N ILE A 342 21.67 9.16 4.97
CA ILE A 342 20.32 9.64 4.65
C ILE A 342 20.22 9.79 3.13
N ILE A 343 19.63 8.80 2.46
CA ILE A 343 19.25 8.90 1.06
C ILE A 343 18.17 9.97 0.95
N GLN A 344 18.31 10.90 0.03
CA GLN A 344 17.33 11.95 -0.14
C GLN A 344 16.22 11.49 -1.09
N GLY A 345 14.96 11.88 -0.83
CA GLY A 345 13.83 11.47 -1.67
C GLY A 345 13.93 11.88 -3.15
N HIS A 346 14.72 12.92 -3.43
CA HIS A 346 15.02 13.39 -4.78
C HIS A 346 16.13 12.58 -5.51
N GLU A 347 16.73 11.59 -4.84
CA GLU A 347 17.70 10.65 -5.42
C GLU A 347 17.03 9.36 -5.95
N ALA A 348 15.69 9.26 -5.85
CA ALA A 348 14.91 8.16 -6.40
C ALA A 348 14.89 8.15 -7.95
N THR A 349 14.54 7.02 -8.56
CA THR A 349 14.48 6.81 -10.02
C THR A 349 13.38 7.59 -10.77
N GLY A 350 12.67 8.48 -10.09
CA GLY A 350 11.63 9.31 -10.72
C GLY A 350 10.33 8.55 -11.00
N LYS A 351 10.01 7.47 -10.28
CA LYS A 351 8.81 6.64 -10.47
C LYS A 351 8.23 6.19 -9.13
N VAL A 352 6.92 6.30 -8.95
CA VAL A 352 6.19 5.70 -7.81
C VAL A 352 5.65 4.36 -8.28
N ILE A 353 6.15 3.25 -7.73
CA ILE A 353 5.72 1.89 -8.10
C ILE A 353 5.08 1.12 -6.96
N ASP A 354 5.24 1.59 -5.73
CA ASP A 354 4.53 1.09 -4.57
C ASP A 354 3.15 1.73 -4.53
N CYS A 355 2.12 0.90 -4.62
CA CYS A 355 0.73 1.31 -4.74
C CYS A 355 0.03 1.19 -3.39
N LEU A 356 -0.78 2.21 -3.08
CA LEU A 356 -1.88 2.11 -2.14
C LEU A 356 -3.12 2.67 -2.82
N ALA A 357 -4.08 1.79 -3.09
CA ALA A 357 -5.33 2.15 -3.73
C ALA A 357 -6.49 1.64 -2.90
N TYR A 358 -7.63 2.32 -2.96
CA TYR A 358 -8.80 1.99 -2.15
C TYR A 358 -10.10 2.02 -2.94
N ASN A 359 -11.07 1.23 -2.49
CA ASN A 359 -12.45 1.24 -2.95
C ASN A 359 -13.37 1.23 -1.72
N ALA A 360 -14.08 2.34 -1.49
CA ALA A 360 -14.99 2.47 -0.35
C ALA A 360 -16.38 1.93 -0.70
N GLU A 361 -17.01 1.23 0.24
CA GLU A 361 -18.38 0.76 0.06
C GLU A 361 -19.37 1.91 0.03
N GLN A 362 -20.50 1.70 -0.65
CA GLN A 362 -21.52 2.73 -0.81
C GLN A 362 -22.01 3.22 0.56
N GLY A 363 -21.95 4.53 0.79
CA GLY A 363 -22.40 5.16 2.03
C GLY A 363 -21.33 5.32 3.10
N ALA A 364 -20.10 4.81 2.89
CA ALA A 364 -18.97 5.15 3.74
C ALA A 364 -18.44 6.55 3.39
N ASN A 365 -18.46 7.46 4.37
CA ASN A 365 -17.77 8.75 4.24
C ASN A 365 -16.32 8.57 4.67
N CYS A 366 -15.41 8.63 3.70
CA CYS A 366 -14.00 8.44 3.95
C CYS A 366 -13.11 9.47 3.26
N SER A 367 -11.97 9.76 3.89
CA SER A 367 -10.83 10.43 3.27
C SER A 367 -9.70 9.43 3.10
N PHE A 368 -8.91 9.59 2.05
CA PHE A 368 -7.72 8.78 1.83
C PHE A 368 -6.61 9.64 1.26
N ARG A 369 -5.45 9.59 1.90
CA ARG A 369 -4.22 10.24 1.43
C ARG A 369 -3.05 9.28 1.53
N THR A 370 -2.02 9.54 0.75
CA THR A 370 -0.83 8.70 0.71
C THR A 370 0.43 9.53 0.90
N GLU A 371 1.45 8.97 1.53
CA GLU A 371 2.72 9.65 1.79
C GLU A 371 3.89 8.68 1.60
N ILE A 372 5.00 9.15 1.03
CA ILE A 372 6.24 8.38 0.91
C ILE A 372 7.10 8.61 2.16
N ILE A 373 7.74 7.57 2.69
CA ILE A 373 8.51 7.62 3.94
C ILE A 373 9.97 7.18 3.72
N GLY A 374 10.89 8.00 4.23
CA GLY A 374 12.34 7.83 4.12
C GLY A 374 12.98 6.92 5.18
N ASP A 375 12.25 6.55 6.23
CA ASP A 375 12.86 5.94 7.43
C ASP A 375 13.50 4.56 7.17
N PHE A 376 13.08 3.85 6.11
CA PHE A 376 13.56 2.50 5.77
C PHE A 376 14.60 2.44 4.66
N GLN A 377 15.05 3.58 4.13
CA GLN A 377 15.87 3.68 2.91
C GLN A 377 17.23 2.98 2.96
N ASN A 378 17.76 2.69 4.15
CA ASN A 378 19.02 1.95 4.32
C ASN A 378 18.83 0.43 4.38
N SER A 379 17.58 -0.01 4.46
CA SER A 379 17.20 -1.41 4.69
C SER A 379 16.43 -2.01 3.52
N THR A 380 16.21 -1.23 2.46
CA THR A 380 15.34 -1.54 1.33
C THR A 380 15.88 -0.85 0.07
N ASP A 381 15.43 -1.27 -1.09
CA ASP A 381 15.66 -0.58 -2.38
C ASP A 381 14.48 0.34 -2.76
N HIS A 382 13.45 0.40 -1.91
CA HIS A 382 12.23 1.18 -2.09
C HIS A 382 11.96 2.07 -0.88
N PHE A 383 11.52 3.29 -1.12
CA PHE A 383 10.85 4.08 -0.09
C PHE A 383 9.50 3.45 0.25
N ALA A 384 9.16 3.43 1.53
CA ALA A 384 7.85 2.94 1.96
C ALA A 384 6.75 3.93 1.60
N VAL A 385 5.51 3.44 1.51
CA VAL A 385 4.33 4.28 1.31
C VAL A 385 3.34 4.04 2.45
N PHE A 386 2.88 5.13 3.06
CA PHE A 386 1.73 5.14 3.96
C PHE A 386 0.44 5.46 3.23
N GLY A 387 -0.63 4.79 3.64
CA GLY A 387 -2.01 5.14 3.32
C GLY A 387 -2.70 5.49 4.61
N ILE A 388 -3.27 6.69 4.66
CA ILE A 388 -3.97 7.22 5.82
C ILE A 388 -5.43 7.36 5.43
N PHE A 389 -6.27 6.53 6.02
CA PHE A 389 -7.69 6.44 5.72
C PHE A 389 -8.52 6.91 6.91
N GLY A 390 -9.20 8.05 6.76
CA GLY A 390 -10.14 8.55 7.75
C GLY A 390 -11.54 7.98 7.49
N LEU A 391 -12.11 7.30 8.49
CA LEU A 391 -13.49 6.84 8.48
C LEU A 391 -14.34 7.74 9.37
N GLN A 392 -15.39 8.32 8.79
CA GLN A 392 -16.41 9.01 9.56
C GLN A 392 -17.52 8.03 9.94
N SER A 393 -17.92 8.03 11.21
CA SER A 393 -19.11 7.29 11.64
C SER A 393 -20.30 7.66 10.76
N PRO A 394 -21.12 6.69 10.31
CA PRO A 394 -22.33 7.01 9.57
C PRO A 394 -23.14 8.02 10.37
N LYS A 395 -23.53 9.14 9.75
CA LYS A 395 -24.50 10.04 10.39
C LYS A 395 -25.74 9.19 10.63
N GLU A 396 -26.09 8.96 11.91
CA GLU A 396 -27.35 8.31 12.24
C GLU A 396 -28.43 9.06 11.47
N LYS A 397 -29.06 8.38 10.51
CA LYS A 397 -30.21 8.93 9.82
C LYS A 397 -31.25 9.10 10.90
N THR A 398 -31.37 10.31 11.42
CA THR A 398 -32.40 10.67 12.37
C THR A 398 -33.72 10.40 11.66
N ASN A 399 -34.39 9.32 12.05
CA ASN A 399 -35.67 8.85 11.49
C ASN A 399 -36.83 9.85 11.72
N LYS A 400 -36.54 11.13 11.94
CA LYS A 400 -37.50 12.22 12.18
C LYS A 400 -38.42 12.49 10.99
N GLN A 401 -38.16 11.93 9.80
CA GLN A 401 -39.07 12.07 8.64
C GLN A 401 -40.16 10.99 8.55
N ALA A 402 -40.11 9.93 9.37
CA ALA A 402 -41.19 8.92 9.37
C ALA A 402 -42.39 9.32 10.25
N ALA A 403 -42.22 10.20 11.24
CA ALA A 403 -43.29 10.57 12.17
C ALA A 403 -44.30 11.60 11.62
N ASN A 404 -43.97 12.35 10.56
CA ASN A 404 -44.85 13.40 10.01
C ASN A 404 -45.75 12.95 8.85
N LYS A 405 -45.73 11.67 8.46
CA LYS A 405 -46.61 11.13 7.40
C LYS A 405 -47.88 10.44 7.90
N HIS A 406 -48.14 10.41 9.21
CA HIS A 406 -49.36 9.80 9.77
C HIS A 406 -50.46 10.77 10.21
N ASN A 407 -50.37 12.06 9.91
CA ASN A 407 -51.37 13.05 10.36
C ASN A 407 -52.13 13.79 9.25
N LYS A 408 -52.26 13.20 8.06
CA LYS A 408 -53.13 13.73 7.00
C LYS A 408 -53.93 12.60 6.35
N ASN A 409 -55.04 12.23 6.98
CA ASN A 409 -56.24 11.65 6.36
C ASN A 409 -57.38 11.72 7.39
N ASN A 410 -57.99 12.89 7.50
CA ASN A 410 -59.38 13.16 7.89
C ASN A 410 -59.68 14.53 7.26
N PRO A 411 -60.50 14.55 6.21
CA PRO A 411 -61.94 14.76 6.40
C PRO A 411 -62.81 13.65 5.83
#